data_AF-F9HF04-F1
#
_entry.id   AF-F9HF04-F1
#
_cell.length_a   1.000
_cell.length_b   1.000
_cell.length_c   1.000
_cell.angle_alpha   90.00
_cell.angle_beta   90.00
_cell.angle_gamma   90.00
#
_symmetry.space_group_name_H-M   'P 1'
#
loop_
_entity.id
_entity.type
_entity.pdbx_description
1 polymer ?
#
loop_
_entity_poly.entity_id
_entity_poly.type
_entity_poly.pdbx_seq_one_letter_code
_entity_poly.pdbx_strand_id
1 'polypeptide(L)'
;MFVPSEMNIPMLSLLLLLFVVVGLLFLLNKWMIVRYKNQKITIGHDLNIVFQVFGERENADEVQLVISKTFWYRPLTNTIGVINLKSKMLLDALAFLHELYHHKDRNRVIKIQTLVSLYTYVVSSILKFIALFYIWSGKTSIILSNVLILDMLMLFVCLLLTLVIESYASREAVLFLEKNQYVKNNQFIKRVSNRALFSYFFQFVLYIIISALLFYMIV
;
A
#
# COMPACT_ATOMS: atom_id res chain seq x y z
N MET A 1 0.63 -21.62 -23.33
CA MET A 1 1.95 -21.17 -23.83
C MET A 1 2.93 -22.29 -23.53
N PHE A 2 3.63 -22.83 -24.53
CA PHE A 2 4.66 -23.85 -24.28
C PHE A 2 5.98 -23.15 -23.95
N VAL A 3 6.36 -23.15 -22.67
CA VAL A 3 7.72 -22.74 -22.28
C VAL A 3 8.63 -23.96 -22.51
N PRO A 4 9.76 -23.83 -23.22
CA PRO A 4 10.72 -24.92 -23.37
C PRO A 4 11.20 -25.35 -21.97
N SER A 5 11.17 -26.65 -21.66
CA SER A 5 11.56 -27.16 -20.34
C SER A 5 12.97 -26.73 -19.91
N GLU A 6 13.86 -26.53 -20.89
CA GLU A 6 15.25 -26.06 -20.68
C GLU A 6 15.33 -24.64 -20.10
N MET A 7 14.29 -23.80 -20.30
CA MET A 7 14.25 -22.43 -19.77
C MET A 7 13.58 -22.33 -18.40
N ASN A 8 12.89 -23.37 -17.92
CA ASN A 8 12.15 -23.33 -16.66
C ASN A 8 13.07 -23.13 -15.45
N ILE A 9 14.16 -23.91 -15.35
CA ILE A 9 15.08 -23.83 -14.20
C ILE A 9 15.78 -22.46 -14.12
N PRO A 10 16.41 -21.94 -15.21
CA PRO A 10 17.01 -20.61 -15.18
C PRO A 10 16.01 -19.51 -14.81
N MET A 11 14.77 -19.59 -15.31
CA MET A 11 13.75 -18.59 -15.05
C MET A 11 13.25 -18.65 -13.61
N LEU A 12 13.06 -19.85 -13.06
CA LEU A 12 12.75 -20.04 -11.64
C LEU A 12 13.85 -19.46 -10.75
N SER A 13 15.12 -19.72 -11.06
CA SER A 13 16.27 -19.16 -10.33
C SER A 13 16.29 -17.63 -10.39
N LEU A 14 16.04 -17.04 -11.56
CA LEU A 14 15.95 -15.59 -11.72
C LEU A 14 14.81 -14.99 -10.89
N LEU A 15 13.63 -15.61 -10.91
CA LEU A 15 12.47 -15.16 -10.14
C LEU A 15 12.71 -15.28 -8.63
N LEU A 16 13.37 -16.35 -8.18
CA LEU A 16 13.77 -16.50 -6.77
C LEU A 16 14.76 -15.42 -6.34
N LEU A 17 15.75 -15.11 -7.18
CA LEU A 17 16.68 -14.01 -6.92
C LEU A 17 15.94 -12.68 -6.83
N LEU A 18 15.05 -12.40 -7.79
CA LEU A 18 14.23 -11.20 -7.79
C LEU A 18 13.34 -11.12 -6.54
N PHE A 19 12.73 -12.23 -6.13
CA PHE A 19 11.94 -12.32 -4.90
C PHE A 19 12.76 -11.90 -3.67
N VAL A 20 13.98 -12.43 -3.53
CA VAL A 20 14.90 -12.09 -2.44
C VAL A 20 15.28 -10.61 -2.48
N VAL A 21 15.69 -10.09 -3.64
CA VAL A 21 16.08 -8.67 -3.79
C VAL A 21 14.93 -7.74 -3.43
N VAL A 22 13.73 -7.98 -3.97
CA VAL A 22 12.54 -7.18 -3.68
C VAL A 22 12.16 -7.30 -2.20
N GLY A 23 12.27 -8.50 -1.62
CA GLY A 23 12.04 -8.73 -0.19
C GLY A 23 12.99 -7.91 0.69
N LEU A 24 14.28 -7.88 0.37
CA LEU A 24 15.26 -7.05 1.06
C LEU A 24 14.96 -5.55 0.91
N LEU A 25 14.60 -5.10 -0.29
CA LEU A 25 14.21 -3.70 -0.54
C LEU A 25 12.96 -3.32 0.28
N PHE A 26 11.98 -4.20 0.38
CA PHE A 26 10.79 -4.01 1.22
C PHE A 26 11.15 -3.84 2.70
N LEU A 27 12.02 -4.72 3.23
CA LEU A 27 12.49 -4.66 4.61
C LEU A 27 13.30 -3.39 4.89
N LEU A 28 14.23 -3.03 3.98
CA LEU A 28 15.00 -1.78 4.06
C LEU A 28 14.08 -0.56 4.04
N ASN A 29 13.04 -0.57 3.22
CA ASN A 29 12.06 0.51 3.17
C ASN A 29 11.31 0.66 4.50
N LYS A 30 10.84 -0.46 5.08
CA LYS A 30 10.22 -0.47 6.41
C LYS A 30 11.15 0.07 7.50
N TRP A 31 12.41 -0.37 7.50
CA TRP A 31 13.41 0.10 8.46
C TRP A 31 13.63 1.62 8.35
N MET A 32 13.69 2.16 7.12
CA MET A 32 13.82 3.59 6.90
C MET A 32 12.61 4.39 7.41
N ILE A 33 11.39 3.87 7.24
CA ILE A 33 10.16 4.50 7.79
C ILE A 33 10.23 4.54 9.32
N VAL A 34 10.65 3.45 9.98
CA VAL A 34 10.85 3.40 11.43
C VAL A 34 11.90 4.42 11.86
N ARG A 35 13.02 4.52 11.13
CA ARG A 35 14.06 5.51 11.41
C ARG A 35 13.52 6.94 11.34
N TYR A 36 12.67 7.25 10.36
CA TYR A 36 12.02 8.57 10.28
C TYR A 36 11.09 8.82 11.46
N LYS A 37 10.31 7.81 11.90
CA LYS A 37 9.47 7.91 13.10
C LYS A 37 10.25 8.34 14.34
N ASN A 38 11.50 7.90 14.45
CA ASN A 38 12.37 8.20 15.58
C ASN A 38 13.02 9.60 15.54
N GLN A 39 12.95 10.33 14.43
CA GLN A 39 13.57 11.66 14.31
C GLN A 39 12.82 12.77 15.04
N LYS A 40 11.60 12.52 15.54
CA LYS A 40 10.80 13.44 16.36
C LYS A 40 10.71 14.87 15.82
N ILE A 41 10.57 15.01 14.51
CA ILE A 41 10.39 16.31 13.86
C ILE A 41 8.98 16.82 14.20
N THR A 42 8.88 18.09 14.58
CA THR A 42 7.63 18.73 14.96
C THR A 42 7.14 19.75 13.94
N ILE A 43 5.84 20.00 13.94
CA ILE A 43 5.16 21.08 13.22
C ILE A 43 4.72 22.17 14.19
N GLY A 44 4.41 23.36 13.66
CA GLY A 44 4.07 24.53 14.49
C GLY A 44 2.80 24.37 15.33
N HIS A 45 1.84 23.59 14.84
CA HIS A 45 0.52 23.40 15.43
C HIS A 45 0.27 21.93 15.81
N ASP A 46 -0.65 21.69 16.74
CA ASP A 46 -1.10 20.34 17.04
C ASP A 46 -2.16 19.85 16.04
N LEU A 47 -2.51 18.56 16.11
CA LEU A 47 -3.46 17.97 15.16
C LEU A 47 -4.88 18.52 15.32
N ASN A 48 -5.26 19.06 16.48
CA ASN A 48 -6.57 19.72 16.64
C ASN A 48 -6.68 20.94 15.73
N ILE A 49 -5.66 21.80 15.74
CA ILE A 49 -5.63 22.98 14.86
C ILE A 49 -5.56 22.54 13.39
N VAL A 50 -4.75 21.52 13.07
CA VAL A 50 -4.69 20.97 11.72
C VAL A 50 -6.07 20.47 11.25
N PHE A 51 -6.83 19.80 12.13
CA PHE A 51 -8.16 19.30 11.81
C PHE A 51 -9.17 20.44 11.57
N GLN A 52 -9.15 21.47 12.41
CA GLN A 52 -10.02 22.65 12.26
C GLN A 52 -9.77 23.36 10.92
N VAL A 53 -8.50 23.66 10.62
CA VAL A 53 -8.11 24.30 9.35
C VAL A 53 -8.45 23.41 8.15
N PHE A 54 -8.33 22.09 8.29
CA PHE A 54 -8.75 21.16 7.24
C PHE A 54 -10.26 21.26 6.98
N GLY A 55 -11.08 21.24 8.03
CA GLY A 55 -12.54 21.36 7.92
C GLY A 55 -12.96 22.65 7.22
N GLU A 56 -12.40 23.79 7.62
CA GLU A 56 -12.67 25.10 7.02
C GLU A 56 -12.24 25.18 5.54
N ARG A 57 -11.08 24.60 5.20
CA ARG A 57 -10.50 24.74 3.86
C ARG A 57 -11.11 23.78 2.85
N GLU A 58 -11.33 22.54 3.27
CA GLU A 58 -11.66 21.44 2.36
C GLU A 58 -13.18 21.20 2.28
N ASN A 59 -13.99 21.96 3.04
CA ASN A 59 -15.44 21.78 3.18
C ASN A 59 -15.81 20.31 3.41
N ALA A 60 -15.08 19.65 4.30
CA ALA A 60 -15.28 18.24 4.58
C ALA A 60 -16.46 18.06 5.55
N ASP A 61 -17.28 17.04 5.30
CA ASP A 61 -18.35 16.62 6.20
C ASP A 61 -17.79 16.24 7.58
N GLU A 62 -18.67 16.16 8.59
CA GLU A 62 -18.26 15.73 9.93
C GLU A 62 -17.64 14.32 9.89
N VAL A 63 -16.35 14.26 10.27
CA VAL A 63 -15.62 13.01 10.49
C VAL A 63 -15.70 12.65 11.95
N GLN A 64 -16.11 11.40 12.24
CA GLN A 64 -16.02 10.90 13.60
C GLN A 64 -14.58 10.49 13.93
N LEU A 65 -13.95 11.23 14.82
CA LEU A 65 -12.63 10.91 15.36
C LEU A 65 -12.75 9.97 16.56
N VAL A 66 -11.96 8.89 16.55
CA VAL A 66 -11.91 7.90 17.63
C VAL A 66 -10.47 7.73 18.10
N ILE A 67 -10.25 7.75 19.41
CA ILE A 67 -8.90 7.52 19.96
C ILE A 67 -8.47 6.08 19.66
N SER A 68 -7.26 5.92 19.13
CA SER A 68 -6.69 4.62 18.76
C SER A 68 -5.19 4.53 19.05
N LYS A 69 -4.61 3.33 18.90
CA LYS A 69 -3.16 3.13 19.02
C LYS A 69 -2.40 3.53 17.76
N THR A 70 -3.09 3.61 16.62
CA THR A 70 -2.53 3.94 15.31
C THR A 70 -3.48 4.87 14.54
N PHE A 71 -2.95 5.58 13.55
CA PHE A 71 -3.76 6.26 12.56
C PHE A 71 -4.37 5.24 11.59
N TRP A 72 -5.65 5.39 11.28
CA TRP A 72 -6.36 4.61 10.27
C TRP A 72 -7.67 5.30 9.89
N TYR A 73 -8.11 5.14 8.65
CA TYR A 73 -9.46 5.44 8.23
C TYR A 73 -10.27 4.17 8.01
N ARG A 74 -11.52 4.15 8.47
CA ARG A 74 -12.52 3.13 8.13
C ARG A 74 -13.58 3.75 7.23
N PRO A 75 -13.52 3.48 5.92
CA PRO A 75 -14.45 4.09 4.98
C PRO A 75 -15.92 3.71 5.21
N LEU A 76 -16.21 2.47 5.66
CA LEU A 76 -17.59 2.01 5.87
C LEU A 76 -18.30 2.78 6.99
N THR A 77 -17.64 2.90 8.15
CA THR A 77 -18.18 3.59 9.34
C THR A 77 -17.86 5.08 9.35
N ASN A 78 -17.14 5.57 8.35
CA ASN A 78 -16.67 6.96 8.25
C ASN A 78 -15.92 7.46 9.50
N THR A 79 -15.05 6.60 10.05
CA THR A 79 -14.32 6.90 11.28
C THR A 79 -12.82 6.98 11.04
N ILE A 80 -12.17 7.98 11.64
CA ILE A 80 -10.71 8.08 11.66
C ILE A 80 -10.23 7.75 13.07
N GLY A 81 -9.39 6.73 13.16
CA GLY A 81 -8.58 6.44 14.33
C GLY A 81 -7.45 7.44 14.46
N VAL A 82 -7.35 8.10 15.61
CA VAL A 82 -6.32 9.10 15.92
C VAL A 82 -5.58 8.70 17.18
N ILE A 83 -4.25 8.80 17.17
CA ILE A 83 -3.44 8.45 18.35
C ILE A 83 -3.61 9.48 19.46
N ASN A 84 -3.26 10.73 19.15
CA ASN A 84 -3.33 11.84 20.08
C ASN A 84 -3.46 13.15 19.30
N LEU A 85 -4.60 13.82 19.43
CA LEU A 85 -4.83 15.09 18.74
C LEU A 85 -3.93 16.23 19.24
N LYS A 86 -3.34 16.09 20.43
CA LYS A 86 -2.33 17.04 20.96
C LYS A 86 -0.93 16.80 20.40
N SER A 87 -0.74 15.80 19.53
CA SER A 87 0.56 15.55 18.91
C SER A 87 0.95 16.71 18.02
N LYS A 88 2.22 17.12 18.10
CA LYS A 88 2.86 18.07 17.17
C LYS A 88 3.84 17.40 16.24
N MET A 89 3.85 16.06 16.19
CA MET A 89 4.80 15.31 15.40
C MET A 89 4.44 15.40 13.92
N LEU A 90 5.43 15.70 13.08
CA LEU A 90 5.23 15.86 11.64
C LEU A 90 4.68 14.60 10.97
N LEU A 91 5.15 13.42 11.41
CA LEU A 91 4.69 12.15 10.85
C LEU A 91 3.27 11.80 11.28
N ASP A 92 2.89 12.20 12.49
CA ASP A 92 1.51 12.07 12.95
C ASP A 92 0.60 13.00 12.16
N ALA A 93 1.05 14.23 11.88
CA ALA A 93 0.31 15.17 11.04
C ALA A 93 0.16 14.68 9.59
N LEU A 94 1.23 14.13 9.00
CA LEU A 94 1.20 13.55 7.66
C LEU A 94 0.23 12.36 7.60
N ALA A 95 0.33 11.44 8.57
CA ALA A 95 -0.55 10.27 8.62
C ALA A 95 -2.01 10.69 8.83
N PHE A 96 -2.26 11.63 9.74
CA PHE A 96 -3.62 12.12 10.00
C PHE A 96 -4.24 12.81 8.79
N LEU A 97 -3.51 13.70 8.11
CA LEU A 97 -3.97 14.35 6.88
C LEU A 97 -4.19 13.35 5.75
N HIS A 98 -3.34 12.33 5.64
CA HIS A 98 -3.52 11.26 4.67
C HIS A 98 -4.85 10.53 4.88
N GLU A 99 -5.20 10.18 6.13
CA GLU A 99 -6.51 9.59 6.45
C GLU A 99 -7.68 10.56 6.19
N LEU A 100 -7.50 11.86 6.44
CA LEU A 100 -8.52 12.89 6.15
C LEU A 100 -8.78 13.02 4.64
N TYR A 101 -7.74 12.94 3.80
CA TYR A 101 -7.92 12.94 2.35
C TYR A 101 -8.52 11.63 1.83
N HIS A 102 -8.27 10.49 2.48
CA HIS A 102 -9.02 9.26 2.21
C HIS A 102 -10.50 9.40 2.55
N HIS A 103 -10.82 10.08 3.66
CA HIS A 103 -12.21 10.43 3.98
C HIS A 103 -12.83 11.34 2.91
N LYS A 104 -12.11 12.38 2.47
CA LYS A 104 -12.61 13.28 1.41
C LYS A 104 -12.89 12.54 0.11
N ASP A 105 -12.07 11.55 -0.26
CA ASP A 105 -12.26 10.71 -1.45
C ASP A 105 -12.94 9.37 -1.15
N ARG A 106 -13.74 9.31 -0.07
CA ARG A 106 -14.35 8.08 0.48
C ARG A 106 -14.93 7.15 -0.58
N ASN A 107 -15.75 7.68 -1.49
CA ASN A 107 -16.44 6.85 -2.49
C ASN A 107 -15.48 6.13 -3.42
N ARG A 108 -14.38 6.76 -3.81
CA ARG A 108 -13.34 6.15 -4.63
C ARG A 108 -12.51 5.16 -3.81
N VAL A 109 -12.13 5.56 -2.60
CA VAL A 109 -11.35 4.73 -1.66
C VAL A 109 -12.09 3.43 -1.35
N ILE A 110 -13.38 3.47 -1.00
CA ILE A 110 -14.20 2.27 -0.75
C ILE A 110 -14.15 1.32 -1.95
N LYS A 111 -14.51 1.81 -3.14
CA LYS A 111 -14.60 0.97 -4.34
C LYS A 111 -13.27 0.29 -4.65
N ILE A 112 -12.18 1.06 -4.61
CA ILE A 112 -10.85 0.55 -4.93
C ILE A 112 -10.34 -0.38 -3.83
N GLN A 113 -10.36 0.02 -2.56
CA GLN A 113 -9.86 -0.81 -1.47
C GLN A 113 -10.65 -2.11 -1.33
N THR A 114 -11.98 -2.09 -1.51
CA THR A 114 -12.79 -3.32 -1.49
C THR A 114 -12.41 -4.24 -2.64
N LEU A 115 -12.33 -3.74 -3.87
CA LEU A 115 -11.92 -4.53 -5.04
C LEU A 115 -10.53 -5.14 -4.84
N VAL A 116 -9.56 -4.29 -4.48
CA VAL A 116 -8.16 -4.70 -4.28
C VAL A 116 -8.04 -5.71 -3.15
N SER A 117 -8.73 -5.50 -2.03
CA SER A 117 -8.66 -6.41 -0.88
C SER A 117 -9.30 -7.75 -1.18
N LEU A 118 -10.48 -7.75 -1.80
CA LEU A 118 -11.15 -8.97 -2.21
C LEU A 118 -10.28 -9.78 -3.19
N TYR A 119 -9.70 -9.10 -4.18
CA TYR A 119 -8.86 -9.78 -5.14
C TYR A 119 -7.57 -10.31 -4.51
N THR A 120 -6.80 -9.44 -3.86
CA THR A 120 -5.45 -9.77 -3.36
C THR A 120 -5.50 -10.79 -2.23
N TYR A 121 -6.40 -10.62 -1.26
CA TYR A 121 -6.40 -11.44 -0.06
C TYR A 121 -7.28 -12.68 -0.16
N VAL A 122 -8.30 -12.69 -1.03
CA VAL A 122 -9.20 -13.83 -1.20
C VAL A 122 -8.90 -14.56 -2.50
N VAL A 123 -9.20 -13.95 -3.65
CA VAL A 123 -9.15 -14.62 -4.96
C VAL A 123 -7.73 -15.10 -5.28
N SER A 124 -6.76 -14.19 -5.19
CA SER A 124 -5.36 -14.45 -5.51
C SER A 124 -4.73 -15.45 -4.53
N SER A 125 -5.05 -15.35 -3.23
CA SER A 125 -4.59 -16.31 -2.21
C SER A 125 -5.13 -17.72 -2.45
N ILE A 126 -6.43 -17.84 -2.75
CA ILE A 126 -7.06 -19.14 -3.06
C ILE A 126 -6.41 -19.75 -4.30
N LEU A 127 -6.20 -18.96 -5.36
CA LEU A 127 -5.55 -19.43 -6.57
C LEU A 127 -4.14 -19.95 -6.29
N LYS A 128 -3.34 -19.22 -5.49
CA LYS A 128 -2.00 -19.65 -5.09
C LYS A 128 -2.03 -20.95 -4.29
N PHE A 129 -3.02 -21.12 -3.40
CA PHE A 129 -3.19 -22.36 -2.65
C PHE A 129 -3.54 -23.55 -3.57
N ILE A 130 -4.44 -23.34 -4.55
CA ILE A 130 -4.77 -24.36 -5.56
C ILE A 130 -3.52 -24.72 -6.38
N ALA A 131 -2.76 -23.72 -6.82
CA ALA A 131 -1.51 -23.93 -7.54
C ALA A 131 -0.50 -24.77 -6.74
N LEU A 132 -0.28 -24.43 -5.47
CA LEU A 132 0.57 -25.20 -4.57
C LEU A 132 0.09 -26.65 -4.41
N PHE A 133 -1.22 -26.87 -4.30
CA PHE A 133 -1.78 -28.23 -4.20
C PHE A 133 -1.52 -29.06 -5.47
N TYR A 134 -1.64 -28.46 -6.65
CA TYR A 134 -1.34 -29.14 -7.92
C TYR A 134 0.14 -29.50 -8.03
N ILE A 135 1.03 -28.56 -7.70
CA ILE A 135 2.48 -28.78 -7.65
C ILE A 135 2.82 -29.93 -6.69
N TRP A 136 2.28 -29.90 -5.47
CA TRP A 136 2.50 -30.96 -4.48
C TRP A 136 2.05 -32.31 -5.01
N SER A 137 0.90 -32.36 -5.68
CA SER A 137 0.33 -33.58 -6.24
C SER A 137 1.06 -34.08 -7.50
N GLY A 138 2.12 -33.40 -7.95
CA GLY A 138 2.83 -33.71 -9.19
C GLY A 138 1.99 -33.53 -10.45
N LYS A 139 0.94 -32.70 -10.40
CA LYS A 139 0.00 -32.49 -11.50
C LYS A 139 0.29 -31.17 -12.21
N THR A 140 0.38 -31.24 -13.53
CA THR A 140 0.45 -30.07 -14.42
C THR A 140 -0.96 -29.69 -14.89
N SER A 141 -1.23 -28.39 -15.08
CA SER A 141 -2.52 -27.92 -15.63
C SER A 141 -2.37 -26.65 -16.45
N ILE A 142 -2.56 -26.76 -17.77
CA ILE A 142 -2.49 -25.62 -18.71
C ILE A 142 -3.52 -24.54 -18.33
N ILE A 143 -4.72 -24.95 -17.91
CA ILE A 143 -5.77 -24.03 -17.47
C ILE A 143 -5.28 -23.23 -16.27
N LEU A 144 -4.72 -23.90 -15.26
CA LEU A 144 -4.22 -23.27 -14.05
C LEU A 144 -3.05 -22.32 -14.35
N SER A 145 -2.13 -22.71 -15.23
CA SER A 145 -1.03 -21.85 -15.68
C SER A 145 -1.54 -20.58 -16.37
N ASN A 146 -2.55 -20.68 -17.25
CA ASN A 146 -3.14 -19.49 -17.87
C ASN A 146 -3.86 -18.60 -16.85
N VAL A 147 -4.52 -19.19 -15.85
CA VAL A 147 -5.17 -18.42 -14.77
C VAL A 147 -4.12 -17.69 -13.91
N LEU A 148 -2.93 -18.26 -13.69
CA LEU A 148 -1.83 -17.57 -12.99
C LEU A 148 -1.27 -16.37 -13.79
N ILE A 149 -1.29 -16.43 -15.12
CA ILE A 149 -0.97 -15.25 -15.96
C ILE A 149 -2.01 -14.14 -15.74
N LEU A 150 -3.30 -14.49 -15.74
CA LEU A 150 -4.35 -13.53 -15.44
C LEU A 150 -4.23 -12.96 -14.03
N ASP A 151 -3.81 -13.76 -13.06
CA ASP A 151 -3.54 -13.31 -11.69
C ASP A 151 -2.41 -12.27 -11.62
N MET A 152 -1.31 -12.49 -12.33
CA MET A 152 -0.24 -11.49 -12.44
C MET A 152 -0.74 -10.16 -13.03
N LEU A 153 -1.54 -10.21 -14.10
CA LEU A 153 -2.12 -9.02 -14.73
C LEU A 153 -3.08 -8.29 -13.79
N MET A 154 -3.95 -9.02 -13.10
CA MET A 154 -4.91 -8.45 -12.17
C MET A 154 -4.24 -7.87 -10.91
N LEU A 155 -3.19 -8.51 -10.40
CA LEU A 155 -2.37 -7.96 -9.31
C LEU A 155 -1.66 -6.66 -9.74
N PHE A 156 -1.20 -6.59 -11.00
CA PHE A 156 -0.65 -5.35 -11.56
C PHE A 156 -1.71 -4.24 -11.66
N VAL A 157 -2.93 -4.56 -12.10
CA VAL A 157 -4.05 -3.60 -12.09
C VAL A 157 -4.37 -3.15 -10.66
N CYS A 158 -4.42 -4.07 -9.70
CA CYS A 158 -4.63 -3.76 -8.29
C CYS A 158 -3.55 -2.83 -7.74
N LEU A 159 -2.28 -3.07 -8.08
CA LEU A 159 -1.17 -2.17 -7.75
C LEU A 159 -1.42 -0.75 -8.28
N LEU A 160 -1.78 -0.60 -9.56
CA LEU A 160 -2.04 0.71 -10.15
C LEU A 160 -3.18 1.43 -9.43
N LEU A 161 -4.29 0.73 -9.15
CA LEU A 161 -5.43 1.29 -8.43
C LEU A 161 -5.07 1.72 -7.01
N THR A 162 -4.32 0.89 -6.27
CA THR A 162 -3.80 1.26 -4.95
C THR A 162 -2.90 2.49 -5.04
N LEU A 163 -1.96 2.52 -5.98
CA LEU A 163 -1.07 3.67 -6.14
C LEU A 163 -1.85 4.95 -6.47
N VAL A 164 -2.94 4.90 -7.23
CA VAL A 164 -3.77 6.07 -7.53
C VAL A 164 -4.36 6.68 -6.26
N ILE A 165 -5.00 5.88 -5.40
CA ILE A 165 -5.64 6.40 -4.18
C ILE A 165 -4.60 6.82 -3.14
N GLU A 166 -3.55 6.03 -2.95
CA GLU A 166 -2.54 6.30 -1.94
C GLU A 166 -1.68 7.51 -2.32
N SER A 167 -1.36 7.66 -3.61
CA SER A 167 -0.59 8.82 -4.11
C SER A 167 -1.40 10.10 -4.05
N TYR A 168 -2.71 10.04 -4.33
CA TYR A 168 -3.59 11.20 -4.17
C TYR A 168 -3.61 11.68 -2.72
N ALA A 169 -4.00 10.81 -1.78
CA ALA A 169 -4.10 11.17 -0.36
C ALA A 169 -2.75 11.66 0.19
N SER A 170 -1.66 10.98 -0.17
CA SER A 170 -0.29 11.37 0.16
C SER A 170 0.08 12.75 -0.37
N ARG A 171 -0.15 13.02 -1.66
CA ARG A 171 0.21 14.28 -2.30
C ARG A 171 -0.57 15.44 -1.70
N GLU A 172 -1.88 15.28 -1.53
CA GLU A 172 -2.72 16.33 -0.96
C GLU A 172 -2.34 16.61 0.51
N ALA A 173 -2.01 15.58 1.30
CA ALA A 173 -1.50 15.77 2.66
C ALA A 173 -0.19 16.57 2.70
N VAL A 174 0.76 16.28 1.81
CA VAL A 174 2.00 17.08 1.69
C VAL A 174 1.68 18.52 1.28
N LEU A 175 0.86 18.72 0.25
CA LEU A 175 0.47 20.05 -0.23
C LEU A 175 -0.24 20.86 0.85
N PHE A 176 -1.08 20.24 1.67
CA PHE A 176 -1.74 20.90 2.79
C PHE A 176 -0.72 21.42 3.81
N LEU A 177 0.25 20.58 4.20
CA LEU A 177 1.32 20.98 5.13
C LEU A 177 2.20 22.10 4.55
N GLU A 178 2.51 22.05 3.26
CA GLU A 178 3.30 23.07 2.56
C GLU A 178 2.55 24.40 2.47
N LYS A 179 1.30 24.40 2.00
CA LYS A 179 0.49 25.61 1.80
C LYS A 179 0.20 26.33 3.12
N ASN A 180 0.07 25.59 4.22
CA ASN A 180 -0.13 26.17 5.55
C ASN A 180 1.19 26.49 6.28
N GLN A 181 2.35 26.34 5.64
CA GLN A 181 3.67 26.64 6.19
C GLN A 181 3.99 25.91 7.52
N TYR A 182 3.40 24.72 7.72
CA TYR A 182 3.62 23.94 8.95
C TYR A 182 4.99 23.28 9.00
N VAL A 183 5.74 23.31 7.90
CA VAL A 183 6.97 22.55 7.72
C VAL A 183 8.03 23.43 7.07
N LYS A 184 9.25 23.37 7.61
CA LYS A 184 10.43 24.08 7.09
C LYS A 184 11.17 23.33 5.98
N ASN A 185 11.03 22.01 5.89
CA ASN A 185 11.76 21.16 4.91
C ASN A 185 10.83 20.24 4.12
N ASN A 186 10.48 20.69 2.91
CA ASN A 186 9.57 19.98 2.01
C ASN A 186 10.15 18.67 1.45
N GLN A 187 11.48 18.54 1.37
CA GLN A 187 12.11 17.33 0.84
C GLN A 187 11.95 16.13 1.77
N PHE A 188 11.98 16.37 3.09
CA PHE A 188 11.84 15.30 4.08
C PHE A 188 10.47 14.61 3.95
N ILE A 189 9.39 15.40 3.90
CA ILE A 189 8.02 14.88 3.85
C ILE A 189 7.77 14.11 2.56
N LYS A 190 8.22 14.67 1.42
CA LYS A 190 8.11 13.99 0.13
C LYS A 190 8.81 12.62 0.15
N ARG A 191 9.99 12.53 0.78
CA ARG A 191 10.70 11.25 0.93
C ARG A 191 9.92 10.27 1.79
N VAL A 192 9.40 10.71 2.95
CA VAL A 192 8.59 9.84 3.84
C VAL A 192 7.36 9.33 3.11
N SER A 193 6.61 10.24 2.48
CA SER A 193 5.38 9.93 1.75
C SER A 193 5.65 8.94 0.60
N ASN A 194 6.69 9.16 -0.19
CA ASN A 194 7.09 8.22 -1.25
C ASN A 194 7.48 6.84 -0.69
N ARG A 195 8.13 6.78 0.48
CA ARG A 195 8.44 5.49 1.12
C ARG A 195 7.20 4.74 1.56
N ALA A 196 6.14 5.44 2.01
CA ALA A 196 4.87 4.78 2.29
C ALA A 196 4.31 4.12 1.02
N LEU A 197 4.30 4.84 -0.12
CA LEU A 197 3.88 4.31 -1.42
C LEU A 197 4.72 3.10 -1.88
N PHE A 198 6.05 3.16 -1.68
CA PHE A 198 6.92 2.03 -2.02
C PHE A 198 6.61 0.77 -1.21
N SER A 199 6.05 0.90 -0.01
CA SER A 199 5.64 -0.28 0.77
C SER A 199 4.54 -1.07 0.06
N TYR A 200 3.54 -0.38 -0.48
CA TYR A 200 2.49 -1.01 -1.30
C TYR A 200 3.07 -1.56 -2.60
N PHE A 201 3.92 -0.79 -3.28
CA PHE A 201 4.58 -1.23 -4.51
C PHE A 201 5.31 -2.56 -4.33
N PHE A 202 6.22 -2.64 -3.35
CA PHE A 202 6.97 -3.87 -3.10
C PHE A 202 6.07 -5.04 -2.70
N GLN A 203 5.01 -4.80 -1.91
CA GLN A 203 4.07 -5.85 -1.53
C GLN A 203 3.40 -6.48 -2.77
N PHE A 204 2.89 -5.68 -3.70
CA PHE A 204 2.29 -6.19 -4.93
C PHE A 204 3.29 -6.87 -5.84
N VAL A 205 4.50 -6.31 -5.99
CA VAL A 205 5.56 -6.94 -6.78
C VAL A 205 5.90 -8.31 -6.23
N LEU A 206 5.98 -8.49 -4.91
CA LEU A 206 6.17 -9.80 -4.29
C LEU A 206 5.03 -10.76 -4.62
N TYR A 207 3.76 -10.32 -4.55
CA TYR A 207 2.63 -11.18 -4.92
C TYR A 207 2.66 -11.61 -6.39
N ILE A 208 3.05 -10.70 -7.30
CA ILE A 208 3.20 -11.00 -8.73
C ILE A 208 4.32 -12.02 -8.94
N ILE A 209 5.47 -11.83 -8.28
CA ILE A 209 6.60 -12.78 -8.37
C ILE A 209 6.18 -14.17 -7.85
N ILE A 210 5.40 -14.25 -6.77
CA ILE A 210 4.88 -15.54 -6.29
C ILE A 210 4.01 -16.21 -7.35
N SER A 211 3.12 -15.49 -8.01
CA SER A 211 2.31 -16.04 -9.10
C SER A 211 3.16 -16.50 -10.28
N ALA A 212 4.22 -15.76 -10.61
CA ALA A 212 5.18 -16.14 -11.64
C ALA A 212 5.94 -17.42 -11.27
N LEU A 213 6.41 -17.53 -10.02
CA LEU A 213 7.08 -18.74 -9.52
C LEU A 213 6.15 -19.96 -9.64
N LEU A 214 4.91 -19.84 -9.18
CA LEU A 214 3.93 -20.93 -9.27
C LEU A 214 3.62 -21.31 -10.72
N PHE A 215 3.57 -20.34 -11.64
CA PHE A 215 3.40 -20.60 -13.06
C PHE A 215 4.53 -21.48 -13.61
N TYR A 216 5.80 -21.11 -13.37
CA TYR A 216 6.96 -21.88 -13.85
C TYR A 216 7.16 -23.22 -13.13
N MET A 217 6.52 -23.44 -11.98
CA MET A 217 6.53 -24.73 -11.29
C MET A 217 5.43 -25.69 -11.77
N ILE A 218 4.36 -25.18 -12.41
CA ILE A 218 3.25 -25.99 -12.93
C ILE A 218 3.44 -26.36 -14.40
N VAL A 219 4.09 -25.49 -15.17
CA VAL A 219 4.42 -25.69 -16.59
C VAL A 219 5.64 -26.58 -16.74
#